data_AF-A0A924MCF0-F1
#
_entry.id   AF-A0A924MCF0-F1
#
_cell.length_a   1.000
_cell.length_b   1.000
_cell.length_c   1.000
_cell.angle_alpha   90.00
_cell.angle_beta   90.00
_cell.angle_gamma   90.00
#
_symmetry.space_group_name_H-M   'P 1'
#
loop_
_entity.id
_entity.type
_entity.pdbx_description
1 polymer ?
#
loop_
_entity_poly.entity_id
_entity_poly.type
_entity_poly.pdbx_seq_one_letter_code
_entity_poly.pdbx_strand_id
1 'polypeptide(L)'
;GIGVPYGNSKFLPFSRQFIIGGSSSLRGFSPRNIGPGTTLTSAFQQLYYPQVGGDYKLEMNSELRFPIIAPRVKGAVFLDAGNVWTRDSILYSPTGQLTKGFLKQLAVDAGVGVRIDASILIIRLDVAFPLAKPWLSEGQRWVLSKVDFGNSVWRSENLVFNIGFGYPF
;
A
#
# COMPACT_ATOMS: atom_id res chain seq x y z
N GLY A 1 6.06 -12.69 1.97
CA GLY A 1 6.63 -12.71 3.33
C GLY A 1 5.74 -13.55 4.22
N ILE A 2 6.33 -14.35 5.10
CA ILE A 2 5.60 -15.17 6.08
C ILE A 2 6.31 -14.99 7.43
N GLY A 3 5.55 -14.70 8.46
CA GLY A 3 5.99 -14.62 9.84
C GLY A 3 5.25 -15.69 10.63
N VAL A 4 6.00 -16.46 11.43
CA VAL A 4 5.44 -17.53 12.25
C VAL A 4 5.92 -17.29 13.68
N PRO A 5 5.00 -17.14 14.66
CA PRO A 5 5.41 -17.06 16.05
C PRO A 5 5.99 -18.41 16.51
N TYR A 6 6.96 -18.36 17.42
CA TYR A 6 7.66 -19.54 17.93
C TYR A 6 7.71 -19.55 19.46
N GLY A 7 7.71 -20.75 20.06
CA GLY A 7 7.73 -20.95 21.50
C GLY A 7 6.37 -20.67 22.16
N ASN A 8 6.35 -19.79 23.17
CA ASN A 8 5.18 -19.55 24.01
C ASN A 8 4.19 -18.52 23.46
N SER A 9 4.44 -17.94 22.27
CA SER A 9 3.50 -17.00 21.66
C SER A 9 2.61 -17.68 20.63
N LYS A 10 1.30 -17.42 20.71
CA LYS A 10 0.33 -17.83 19.69
C LYS A 10 0.21 -16.81 18.55
N PHE A 11 0.77 -15.62 18.72
CA PHE A 11 0.65 -14.49 17.79
C PHE A 11 2.00 -13.84 17.52
N LEU A 12 2.20 -13.26 16.33
CA LEU A 12 3.32 -12.34 16.15
C LEU A 12 3.08 -11.08 16.98
N PRO A 13 4.07 -10.61 17.77
CA PRO A 13 3.96 -9.31 18.40
C PRO A 13 3.84 -8.22 17.33
N PHE A 14 3.07 -7.16 17.61
CA PHE A 14 2.81 -6.07 16.66
C PHE A 14 4.07 -5.50 16.00
N SER A 15 5.19 -5.41 16.74
CA SER A 15 6.49 -4.94 16.21
C SER A 15 7.12 -5.85 15.15
N ARG A 16 6.65 -7.09 15.02
CA ARG A 16 7.12 -8.10 14.06
C ARG A 16 6.10 -8.42 12.97
N GLN A 17 4.90 -7.86 13.03
CA GLN A 17 3.90 -8.02 11.97
C GLN A 17 4.31 -7.25 10.71
N PHE A 18 3.90 -7.79 9.57
CA PHE A 18 4.04 -7.07 8.32
C PHE A 18 3.02 -5.94 8.25
N ILE A 19 3.47 -4.81 7.73
CA ILE A 19 2.65 -3.63 7.43
C ILE A 19 2.96 -3.20 5.99
N ILE A 20 1.98 -2.63 5.32
CA ILE A 20 2.14 -2.10 3.96
C ILE A 20 1.39 -0.76 3.80
N GLY A 21 1.62 -0.10 2.67
CA GLY A 21 1.12 1.24 2.36
C GLY A 21 2.16 2.34 2.62
N GLY A 22 1.98 3.47 1.95
CA GLY A 22 2.87 4.63 2.02
C GLY A 22 3.93 4.65 0.92
N SER A 23 4.80 5.67 0.98
CA SER A 23 5.71 6.06 -0.12
C SER A 23 6.68 5.00 -0.62
N SER A 24 6.96 3.96 0.16
CA SER A 24 7.92 2.89 -0.18
C SER A 24 7.27 1.51 -0.25
N SER A 25 5.94 1.47 -0.33
CA SER A 25 5.14 0.25 -0.46
C SER A 25 4.03 0.53 -1.48
N LEU A 26 2.76 0.56 -1.08
CA LEU A 26 1.65 0.98 -1.92
C LEU A 26 1.46 2.51 -1.81
N ARG A 27 1.92 3.25 -2.82
CA ARG A 27 2.03 4.72 -2.79
C ARG A 27 0.70 5.45 -2.83
N GLY A 28 -0.35 4.83 -3.35
CA GLY A 28 -1.71 5.38 -3.43
C GLY A 28 -2.50 5.24 -2.14
N PHE A 29 -1.89 4.73 -1.08
CA PHE A 29 -2.55 4.47 0.19
C PHE A 29 -1.75 5.02 1.37
N SER A 30 -2.47 5.42 2.42
CA SER A 30 -1.84 5.86 3.67
C SER A 30 -0.97 4.76 4.29
N PRO A 31 0.15 5.12 4.94
CA PRO A 31 1.00 4.16 5.62
C PRO A 31 0.21 3.31 6.63
N ARG A 32 0.51 2.01 6.69
CA ARG A 32 0.00 1.07 7.72
C ARG A 32 -1.53 0.90 7.72
N ASN A 33 -2.18 1.17 6.58
CA ASN A 33 -3.63 1.22 6.48
C ASN A 33 -4.22 0.19 5.49
N ILE A 34 -3.46 -0.85 5.13
CA ILE A 34 -3.95 -1.91 4.23
C ILE A 34 -3.96 -3.24 4.96
N GLY A 35 -5.08 -3.94 4.82
CA GLY A 35 -5.30 -5.26 5.39
C GLY A 35 -5.72 -5.20 6.87
N PRO A 36 -5.72 -6.36 7.56
CA PRO A 36 -5.48 -7.67 6.98
C PRO A 36 -6.67 -8.10 6.11
N GLY A 37 -6.41 -8.76 4.99
CA GLY A 37 -7.43 -9.20 4.06
C GLY A 37 -8.34 -8.05 3.61
N THR A 38 -9.63 -8.15 3.88
CA THR A 38 -10.62 -7.12 3.49
C THR A 38 -11.07 -6.26 4.68
N THR A 39 -10.37 -6.34 5.81
CA THR A 39 -10.75 -5.61 7.01
C THR A 39 -10.50 -4.12 6.83
N LEU A 40 -11.53 -3.30 7.10
CA LEU A 40 -11.40 -1.86 7.22
C LEU A 40 -11.26 -1.52 8.69
N THR A 41 -10.13 -0.92 9.06
CA THR A 41 -9.97 -0.36 10.41
C THR A 41 -10.66 1.00 10.46
N SER A 42 -11.58 1.19 11.40
CA SER A 42 -12.22 2.50 11.57
C SER A 42 -11.21 3.53 12.10
N ALA A 43 -11.46 4.82 11.85
CA ALA A 43 -10.64 5.89 12.40
C ALA A 43 -10.53 5.79 13.94
N PHE A 44 -11.61 5.38 14.62
CA PHE A 44 -11.59 5.14 16.06
C PHE A 44 -10.66 3.98 16.45
N GLN A 45 -10.71 2.85 15.73
CA GLN A 45 -9.83 1.72 15.98
C GLN A 45 -8.35 2.07 15.73
N GLN A 46 -8.05 2.92 14.74
CA GLN A 46 -6.68 3.40 14.48
C GLN A 46 -6.11 4.27 15.61
N LEU A 47 -6.95 4.93 16.41
CA LEU A 47 -6.49 5.68 17.58
C LEU A 47 -5.90 4.78 18.68
N TYR A 48 -6.43 3.54 18.81
CA TYR A 48 -5.98 2.58 19.82
C TYR A 48 -5.03 1.51 19.26
N TYR A 49 -5.15 1.22 17.97
CA TYR A 49 -4.32 0.29 17.21
C TYR A 49 -3.69 1.04 16.03
N PRO A 50 -2.63 1.83 16.27
CA PRO A 50 -2.06 2.74 15.28
C PRO A 50 -1.39 2.02 14.09
N GLN A 51 -1.33 0.69 14.13
CA GLN A 51 -0.81 -0.12 13.05
C GLN A 51 -1.71 -1.32 12.80
N VAL A 52 -2.02 -1.50 11.53
CA VAL A 52 -2.77 -2.64 11.03
C VAL A 52 -1.78 -3.55 10.31
N GLY A 53 -1.62 -4.78 10.80
CA GLY A 53 -0.57 -5.68 10.35
C GLY A 53 -1.00 -7.14 10.30
N GLY A 54 -0.16 -7.97 9.67
CA GLY A 54 -0.45 -9.39 9.47
C GLY A 54 0.78 -10.30 9.55
N ASP A 55 0.51 -11.59 9.56
CA ASP A 55 1.51 -12.67 9.59
C ASP A 55 1.97 -13.05 8.18
N TYR A 56 1.13 -12.83 7.17
CA TYR A 56 1.46 -13.01 5.76
C TYR A 56 1.48 -11.67 5.05
N LYS A 57 2.39 -11.52 4.09
CA LYS A 57 2.50 -10.34 3.23
C LYS A 57 2.73 -10.75 1.79
N LEU A 58 1.98 -10.15 0.88
CA LEU A 58 2.29 -10.14 -0.54
C LEU A 58 2.35 -8.69 -0.99
N GLU A 59 3.44 -8.31 -1.65
CA GLU A 59 3.63 -6.98 -2.19
C GLU A 59 4.37 -7.10 -3.52
N MET A 60 3.93 -6.34 -4.50
CA MET A 60 4.43 -6.29 -5.86
C MET A 60 4.51 -4.84 -6.29
N ASN A 61 5.60 -4.49 -6.97
CA ASN A 61 5.87 -3.15 -7.46
C ASN A 61 6.42 -3.30 -8.88
N SER A 62 5.84 -2.53 -9.80
CA SER A 62 6.35 -2.41 -11.17
C SER A 62 6.52 -0.94 -11.48
N GLU A 63 7.73 -0.52 -11.85
CA GLU A 63 8.05 0.88 -12.14
C GLU A 63 8.82 0.97 -13.47
N LEU A 64 8.31 1.77 -14.40
CA LEU A 64 8.98 2.10 -15.65
C LEU A 64 9.55 3.52 -15.55
N ARG A 65 10.86 3.64 -15.72
CA ARG A 65 11.58 4.92 -15.67
C ARG A 65 12.04 5.35 -17.06
N PHE A 66 11.91 6.63 -17.35
CA PHE A 66 12.34 7.20 -18.63
C PHE A 66 12.99 8.57 -18.43
N PRO A 67 13.96 8.97 -19.25
CA PRO A 67 14.58 10.29 -19.14
C PRO A 67 13.58 11.39 -19.52
N ILE A 68 13.53 12.47 -18.73
CA ILE A 68 12.86 13.72 -19.09
C ILE A 68 13.92 14.76 -19.46
N ILE A 69 14.91 14.96 -18.58
CA ILE A 69 16.08 15.82 -18.82
C ILE A 69 17.32 14.99 -18.48
N ALA A 70 17.97 14.45 -19.51
CA ALA A 70 19.13 13.59 -19.32
C ALA A 70 20.33 14.40 -18.77
N PRO A 71 21.11 13.86 -17.81
CA PRO A 71 20.91 12.59 -17.08
C PRO A 71 20.13 12.75 -15.76
N ARG A 72 19.84 13.98 -15.32
CA ARG A 72 19.47 14.30 -13.93
C ARG A 72 18.00 14.12 -13.58
N VAL A 73 17.09 14.18 -14.57
CA VAL A 73 15.64 14.11 -14.31
C VAL A 73 15.04 12.96 -15.09
N LYS A 74 14.42 12.02 -14.36
CA LYS A 74 13.70 10.88 -14.93
C LYS A 74 12.23 10.94 -14.51
N GLY A 75 11.35 10.62 -15.44
CA GLY A 75 9.97 10.31 -15.15
C GLY A 75 9.84 8.85 -14.72
N ALA A 76 8.78 8.56 -13.98
CA ALA A 76 8.39 7.22 -13.60
C ALA A 76 6.88 7.06 -13.77
N VAL A 77 6.45 5.89 -14.26
CA VAL A 77 5.07 5.41 -14.13
C VAL A 77 5.13 4.09 -13.38
N PHE A 78 4.18 3.87 -12.48
CA PHE A 78 4.22 2.69 -11.63
C PHE A 78 2.85 2.12 -11.29
N LEU A 79 2.88 0.84 -10.91
CA LEU A 79 1.76 0.06 -10.42
C LEU A 79 2.22 -0.68 -9.17
N ASP A 80 1.53 -0.47 -8.06
CA ASP A 80 1.78 -1.15 -6.79
C ASP A 80 0.58 -2.05 -6.46
N ALA A 81 0.85 -3.24 -5.94
CA ALA A 81 -0.17 -4.16 -5.47
C ALA A 81 0.27 -4.88 -4.21
N GLY A 82 -0.63 -5.06 -3.25
CA GLY A 82 -0.30 -5.82 -2.06
C GLY A 82 -1.40 -5.94 -1.04
N ASN A 83 -1.20 -6.86 -0.10
CA ASN A 83 -2.01 -6.99 1.10
C ASN A 83 -1.22 -7.75 2.19
N VAL A 84 -1.70 -7.64 3.41
CA VAL A 84 -1.29 -8.47 4.55
C VAL A 84 -2.47 -9.30 5.03
N TRP A 85 -2.20 -10.42 5.69
CA TRP A 85 -3.23 -11.30 6.24
C TRP A 85 -2.78 -11.89 7.56
N THR A 86 -3.72 -12.30 8.40
CA THR A 86 -3.43 -13.05 9.61
C THR A 86 -3.58 -14.55 9.41
N ARG A 87 -2.92 -15.32 10.27
CA ARG A 87 -3.07 -16.78 10.34
C ARG A 87 -4.35 -17.21 11.04
N ASP A 88 -4.82 -16.41 11.98
CA ASP A 88 -6.05 -16.62 12.73
C ASP A 88 -7.03 -15.46 12.57
N SER A 89 -8.24 -15.62 13.11
CA SER A 89 -9.33 -14.64 13.02
C SER A 89 -9.55 -13.89 14.33
N ILE A 90 -8.68 -14.07 15.33
CA ILE A 90 -8.92 -13.60 16.69
C ILE A 90 -8.91 -12.07 16.72
N LEU A 91 -7.96 -11.45 16.01
CA LEU A 91 -7.81 -9.99 15.97
C LEU A 91 -8.70 -9.31 14.91
N TYR A 92 -8.89 -9.94 13.75
CA TYR A 92 -9.46 -9.27 12.57
C TYR A 92 -10.59 -10.04 11.88
N SER A 93 -11.28 -10.93 12.60
CA SER A 93 -12.37 -11.75 12.04
C SER A 93 -11.87 -12.69 10.91
N PRO A 94 -12.69 -13.61 10.37
CA PRO A 94 -12.28 -14.37 9.18
C PRO A 94 -11.96 -13.52 7.95
N THR A 95 -12.39 -12.25 7.90
CA THR A 95 -12.08 -11.31 6.82
C THR A 95 -10.60 -10.94 6.75
N GLY A 96 -9.88 -11.01 7.87
CA GLY A 96 -8.45 -10.74 7.93
C GLY A 96 -7.56 -11.95 7.60
N GLN A 97 -8.14 -13.16 7.59
CA GLN A 97 -7.38 -14.37 7.35
C GLN A 97 -6.95 -14.54 5.89
N LEU A 98 -5.82 -15.20 5.70
CA LEU A 98 -5.40 -15.63 4.37
C LEU A 98 -6.31 -16.75 3.88
N THR A 99 -6.96 -16.54 2.74
CA THR A 99 -7.85 -17.54 2.12
C THR A 99 -7.40 -17.85 0.69
N LYS A 100 -7.98 -18.88 0.06
CA LYS A 100 -7.71 -19.21 -1.35
C LYS A 100 -8.03 -18.05 -2.31
N GLY A 101 -8.93 -17.14 -1.91
CA GLY A 101 -9.32 -15.96 -2.68
C GLY A 101 -8.43 -14.72 -2.46
N PHE A 102 -7.25 -14.86 -1.84
CA PHE A 102 -6.40 -13.75 -1.44
C PHE A 102 -6.06 -12.76 -2.57
N LEU A 103 -5.95 -13.23 -3.81
CA LEU A 103 -5.68 -12.37 -4.97
C LEU A 103 -6.78 -11.31 -5.19
N LYS A 104 -8.04 -11.64 -4.90
CA LYS A 104 -9.17 -10.68 -4.97
C LYS A 104 -9.14 -9.65 -3.85
N GLN A 105 -8.28 -9.84 -2.85
CA GLN A 105 -8.13 -8.98 -1.69
C GLN A 105 -6.92 -8.05 -1.84
N LEU A 106 -6.24 -8.03 -2.98
CA LEU A 106 -5.12 -7.11 -3.17
C LEU A 106 -5.63 -5.66 -3.26
N ALA A 107 -4.99 -4.78 -2.48
CA ALA A 107 -5.03 -3.35 -2.79
C ALA A 107 -4.12 -3.09 -3.98
N VAL A 108 -4.56 -2.23 -4.89
CA VAL A 108 -3.82 -1.88 -6.10
C VAL A 108 -3.87 -0.37 -6.26
N ASP A 109 -2.75 0.25 -6.57
CA ASP A 109 -2.65 1.65 -6.96
C ASP A 109 -1.79 1.83 -8.20
N ALA A 110 -1.93 2.99 -8.82
CA ALA A 110 -1.03 3.44 -9.86
C ALA A 110 -0.69 4.90 -9.64
N GLY A 111 0.42 5.31 -10.23
CA GLY A 111 0.86 6.67 -10.13
C GLY A 111 1.95 7.04 -11.12
N VAL A 112 2.30 8.32 -11.04
CA VAL A 112 3.36 8.92 -11.81
C VAL A 112 4.34 9.58 -10.85
N GLY A 113 5.59 9.68 -11.28
CA GLY A 113 6.65 10.21 -10.44
C GLY A 113 7.73 10.93 -11.22
N VAL A 114 8.47 11.77 -10.50
CA VAL A 114 9.69 12.40 -10.96
C VAL A 114 10.82 11.94 -10.03
N ARG A 115 11.98 11.67 -10.62
CA ARG A 115 13.23 11.31 -9.95
C ARG A 115 14.27 12.36 -10.31
N ILE A 116 14.76 13.08 -9.31
CA ILE A 116 15.81 14.10 -9.47
C ILE A 116 17.09 13.53 -8.86
N ASP A 117 18.10 13.34 -9.70
CA ASP A 117 19.42 12.89 -9.31
C ASP A 117 20.28 14.11 -8.94
N ALA A 118 20.50 14.28 -7.63
CA ALA A 118 21.33 15.33 -7.06
C ALA A 118 22.75 14.85 -6.73
N SER A 119 23.26 13.83 -7.44
CA SER A 119 24.60 13.21 -7.30
C SER A 119 24.85 12.45 -5.99
N ILE A 120 24.43 12.99 -4.84
CA ILE A 120 24.53 12.34 -3.52
C ILE A 120 23.21 11.77 -3.04
N LEU A 121 22.11 12.17 -3.67
CA LEU A 121 20.75 11.88 -3.26
C LEU A 121 19.82 11.83 -4.47
N ILE A 122 18.91 10.88 -4.48
CA ILE A 122 17.79 10.82 -5.41
C ILE A 122 16.55 11.33 -4.67
N ILE A 123 15.98 12.41 -5.17
CA ILE A 123 14.71 12.94 -4.69
C ILE A 123 13.59 12.32 -5.54
N ARG A 124 12.58 11.78 -4.87
CA ARG A 124 11.40 11.16 -5.47
C ARG A 124 10.18 12.02 -5.15
N LEU A 125 9.49 12.45 -6.19
CA LEU A 125 8.20 13.13 -6.08
C LEU A 125 7.19 12.24 -6.77
N ASP A 126 6.25 11.68 -6.01
CA ASP A 126 5.27 10.71 -6.51
C ASP A 126 3.85 11.20 -6.24
N VAL A 127 2.97 11.00 -7.22
CA VAL A 127 1.52 11.15 -7.05
C VAL A 127 0.88 9.84 -7.46
N ALA A 128 0.10 9.26 -6.55
CA ALA A 128 -0.55 7.98 -6.76
C ALA A 128 -2.02 8.02 -6.34
N PHE A 129 -2.81 7.11 -6.89
CA PHE A 129 -4.22 6.96 -6.56
C PHE A 129 -4.65 5.48 -6.60
N PRO A 130 -5.63 5.08 -5.79
CA PRO A 130 -6.05 3.69 -5.69
C PRO A 130 -6.83 3.25 -6.94
N LEU A 131 -6.50 2.06 -7.44
CA LEU A 131 -7.23 1.35 -8.50
C LEU A 131 -8.14 0.25 -7.94
N ALA A 132 -7.73 -0.39 -6.84
CA ALA A 132 -8.53 -1.39 -6.13
C ALA A 132 -8.44 -1.23 -4.61
N LYS A 133 -9.60 -1.15 -3.95
CA LYS A 133 -9.75 -1.02 -2.49
C LYS A 133 -10.34 -2.32 -1.92
N PRO A 134 -9.59 -3.15 -1.19
CA PRO A 134 -10.02 -4.49 -0.81
C PRO A 134 -11.12 -4.55 0.25
N TRP A 135 -11.27 -3.48 1.04
CA TRP A 135 -12.33 -3.35 2.03
C TRP A 135 -13.71 -3.03 1.46
N LEU A 136 -13.82 -2.75 0.17
CA LEU A 136 -15.11 -2.59 -0.48
C LEU A 136 -15.75 -3.96 -0.75
N SER A 137 -17.08 -3.96 -0.86
CA SER A 137 -17.87 -5.13 -1.23
C SER A 137 -17.38 -5.77 -2.52
N GLU A 138 -17.54 -7.08 -2.64
CA GLU A 138 -17.17 -7.82 -3.84
C GLU A 138 -17.92 -7.24 -5.06
N GLY A 139 -17.21 -7.07 -6.19
CA GLY A 139 -17.72 -6.33 -7.37
C GLY A 139 -17.53 -4.81 -7.34
N GLN A 140 -17.30 -4.20 -6.17
CA GLN A 140 -17.05 -2.75 -6.04
C GLN A 140 -15.60 -2.38 -5.69
N ARG A 141 -14.73 -3.38 -5.52
CA ARG A 141 -13.33 -3.19 -5.14
C ARG A 141 -12.52 -2.41 -6.16
N TRP A 142 -12.75 -2.66 -7.45
CA TRP A 142 -12.12 -1.91 -8.52
C TRP A 142 -12.82 -0.57 -8.67
N VAL A 143 -12.06 0.51 -8.53
CA VAL A 143 -12.59 1.88 -8.50
C VAL A 143 -12.17 2.70 -9.74
N LEU A 144 -11.63 2.07 -10.78
CA LEU A 144 -11.21 2.75 -12.01
C LEU A 144 -12.35 3.56 -12.65
N SER A 145 -13.56 3.01 -12.67
CA SER A 145 -14.74 3.68 -13.23
C SER A 145 -15.21 4.89 -12.39
N LYS A 146 -14.67 5.06 -11.18
CA LYS A 146 -14.96 6.17 -10.27
C LYS A 146 -13.85 7.21 -10.25
N VAL A 147 -12.83 7.07 -11.09
CA VAL A 147 -11.73 8.03 -11.20
C VAL A 147 -12.25 9.31 -11.85
N ASP A 148 -12.16 10.41 -11.12
CA ASP A 148 -12.59 11.72 -11.60
C ASP A 148 -11.53 12.78 -11.28
N PHE A 149 -10.58 12.94 -12.20
CA PHE A 149 -9.56 13.98 -12.08
C PHE A 149 -10.10 15.39 -12.25
N GLY A 150 -11.34 15.58 -12.75
CA GLY A 150 -11.97 16.89 -12.90
C GLY A 150 -12.58 17.40 -11.58
N ASN A 151 -13.02 16.49 -10.73
CA ASN A 151 -13.62 16.78 -9.43
C ASN A 151 -12.55 17.07 -8.34
N SER A 152 -12.64 18.25 -7.71
CA SER A 152 -11.70 18.67 -6.65
C SER A 152 -11.78 17.82 -5.38
N VAL A 153 -12.98 17.41 -4.98
CA VAL A 153 -13.21 16.57 -3.80
C VAL A 153 -12.56 15.20 -4.04
N TRP A 154 -12.83 14.59 -5.19
CA TRP A 154 -12.21 13.31 -5.55
C TRP A 154 -10.68 13.39 -5.50
N ARG A 155 -10.10 14.46 -6.07
CA ARG A 155 -8.65 14.68 -6.03
C ARG A 155 -8.12 14.77 -4.60
N SER A 156 -8.79 15.52 -3.72
CA SER A 156 -8.36 15.65 -2.32
C SER A 156 -8.45 14.35 -1.52
N GLU A 157 -9.38 13.45 -1.88
CA GLU A 157 -9.59 12.20 -1.16
C GLU A 157 -8.76 11.03 -1.69
N ASN A 158 -8.34 11.07 -2.95
CA ASN A 158 -7.72 9.91 -3.63
C ASN A 158 -6.31 10.17 -4.16
N LEU A 159 -5.87 11.41 -4.34
CA LEU A 159 -4.49 11.70 -4.71
C LEU A 159 -3.60 11.73 -3.48
N VAL A 160 -2.64 10.81 -3.45
CA VAL A 160 -1.63 10.74 -2.41
C VAL A 160 -0.32 11.28 -2.95
N PHE A 161 0.16 12.36 -2.34
CA PHE A 161 1.44 12.98 -2.65
C PHE A 161 2.51 12.40 -1.73
N ASN A 162 3.59 11.92 -2.33
CA ASN A 162 4.70 11.32 -1.62
C ASN A 162 6.00 12.04 -1.99
N ILE A 163 6.81 12.32 -0.97
CA ILE A 163 8.18 12.77 -1.11
C ILE A 163 9.08 11.70 -0.51
N GLY A 164 10.07 11.26 -1.29
CA GLY A 164 11.01 10.23 -0.88
C GLY A 164 12.44 10.66 -1.13
N PHE A 165 13.34 10.19 -0.28
CA PHE A 165 14.77 10.40 -0.39
C PHE A 165 15.44 9.02 -0.49
N GLY A 166 16.38 8.86 -1.42
CA GLY A 166 17.11 7.61 -1.61
C GLY A 166 18.56 7.87 -1.98
N TYR A 167 19.43 6.88 -1.74
CA TYR A 167 20.83 6.96 -2.14
C TYR A 167 21.01 6.52 -3.60
N PRO A 168 21.89 7.20 -4.37
CA PRO A 168 22.30 6.73 -5.68
C PRO A 168 23.20 5.49 -5.50
N PHE A 169 22.74 4.33 -5.95
CA PHE A 169 23.55 3.13 -6.08
C PHE A 169 23.50 2.65 -7.53
#